data_AF-D8QZ08-F1
#
_entry.id   AF-D8QZ08-F1
#
_cell.length_a   1.000
_cell.length_b   1.000
_cell.length_c   1.000
_cell.angle_alpha   90.00
_cell.angle_beta   90.00
_cell.angle_gamma   90.00
#
_symmetry.space_group_name_H-M   'P 1'
#
loop_
_entity.id
_entity.type
_entity.pdbx_description
1 polymer ?
#
loop_
_entity_poly.entity_id
_entity_poly.type
_entity_poly.pdbx_seq_one_letter_code
_entity_poly.pdbx_strand_id
1 'polypeptide(L)'
;MALEDSRSSTLPSFLYKSKGFKAPAPAIPINGQSSSRFLIPSPDETRKIAMYSPEFYAACTVGGALCCGLTHMAMTPLDVVKCNMQIDPAKYKSTASGFGTLYREAGPKGLFKGWVPTLLGYSAQGAFKYGLYEFFKKYYSDLAGAENAYKYKTFIYLAGSFSSEFFADIALCPMEAVKVRVQTKPGFANGLLDGLPKITRAEGVAGLYRGLVPLWGRQIPYTMMKFTCFEATVEALYKNVVPKPKDECSKVEQLGVSFAGGYIAGIFCALVSHPADNLVSFLNNTKDATVGQAVKSMGLVALVTRGLPLRIVMIGTLTGAQWVIYDAFKVFVGLPTTGGVSKAPEELTTPLPLPTA
;
A
#
# COMPACT_ATOMS: atom_id res chain seq x y z
N MET A 1 -41.71 56.94 40.03
CA MET A 1 -40.64 57.94 39.89
C MET A 1 -39.57 57.28 39.04
N ALA A 2 -39.75 57.28 37.71
CA ALA A 2 -39.02 58.12 36.73
C ALA A 2 -37.52 57.70 36.66
N LEU A 3 -36.90 57.32 35.54
CA LEU A 3 -36.93 57.70 34.10
C LEU A 3 -36.43 56.49 33.27
N GLU A 4 -36.89 56.04 32.10
CA GLU A 4 -37.08 56.63 30.74
C GLU A 4 -35.89 57.38 30.12
N ASP A 5 -35.20 56.75 29.16
CA ASP A 5 -35.05 57.19 27.75
C ASP A 5 -34.11 56.22 26.98
N SER A 6 -34.58 55.39 26.06
CA SER A 6 -34.91 55.67 24.66
C SER A 6 -33.69 55.93 23.75
N ARG A 7 -33.38 54.93 22.89
CA ARG A 7 -33.33 55.12 21.43
C ARG A 7 -33.33 53.78 20.69
N SER A 8 -34.27 53.70 19.76
CA SER A 8 -34.76 52.53 19.02
C SER A 8 -34.20 52.40 17.60
N SER A 9 -34.29 51.17 17.07
CA SER A 9 -34.67 50.81 15.68
C SER A 9 -33.58 50.97 14.60
N THR A 10 -33.34 49.99 13.70
CA THR A 10 -34.31 49.46 12.72
C THR A 10 -34.05 48.01 12.25
N LEU A 11 -34.99 47.09 12.57
CA LEU A 11 -35.75 46.19 11.67
C LEU A 11 -35.03 45.11 10.78
N PRO A 12 -35.68 44.01 10.35
CA PRO A 12 -36.33 42.92 11.12
C PRO A 12 -35.98 41.49 10.64
N SER A 13 -36.16 40.53 11.55
CA SER A 13 -36.12 39.09 11.34
C SER A 13 -37.39 38.56 10.65
N PHE A 14 -37.35 38.47 9.33
CA PHE A 14 -38.25 37.63 8.54
C PHE A 14 -37.40 36.70 7.68
N LEU A 15 -37.80 35.43 7.56
CA LEU A 15 -37.03 34.24 7.12
C LEU A 15 -36.38 33.56 8.35
N TYR A 16 -37.09 32.79 9.16
CA TYR A 16 -37.74 31.54 8.77
C TYR A 16 -38.93 31.21 9.70
N LYS A 17 -40.15 31.41 9.17
CA LYS A 17 -41.35 30.60 9.47
C LYS A 17 -41.05 29.16 8.98
N SER A 18 -41.58 28.04 9.48
CA SER A 18 -42.84 27.76 10.20
C SER A 18 -42.82 26.31 10.72
N LYS A 19 -43.42 26.11 11.91
CA LYS A 19 -44.37 25.04 12.37
C LYS A 19 -44.62 23.90 11.35
N GLY A 20 -44.59 22.60 11.64
CA GLY A 20 -44.94 21.82 12.84
C GLY A 20 -46.23 21.03 12.56
N PHE A 21 -46.30 19.70 12.74
CA PHE A 21 -47.53 18.96 13.12
C PHE A 21 -47.34 17.45 13.38
N LYS A 22 -48.30 16.93 14.17
CA LYS A 22 -48.48 15.58 14.76
C LYS A 22 -48.45 14.39 13.80
N ALA A 23 -48.05 13.24 14.35
CA ALA A 23 -48.21 11.91 13.77
C ALA A 23 -49.68 11.46 13.66
N PRO A 24 -50.00 10.67 12.63
CA PRO A 24 -50.93 9.55 12.77
C PRO A 24 -50.35 8.24 12.18
N ALA A 25 -50.75 7.10 12.74
CA ALA A 25 -50.69 5.78 12.12
C ALA A 25 -52.12 5.34 11.74
N PRO A 26 -52.33 4.22 11.02
CA PRO A 26 -51.73 3.77 9.75
C PRO A 26 -52.81 3.54 8.67
N ALA A 27 -52.48 3.57 7.36
CA ALA A 27 -53.37 3.06 6.31
C ALA A 27 -52.66 2.65 5.00
N ILE A 28 -52.70 1.33 4.71
CA ILE A 28 -52.94 0.61 3.44
C ILE A 28 -51.99 0.86 2.22
N PRO A 29 -51.50 -0.22 1.55
CA PRO A 29 -50.41 -0.12 0.58
C PRO A 29 -50.89 0.27 -0.82
N ILE A 30 -50.14 1.15 -1.49
CA ILE A 30 -50.23 1.35 -2.94
C ILE A 30 -49.13 0.54 -3.60
N ASN A 31 -49.57 -0.52 -4.29
CA ASN A 31 -48.75 -1.35 -5.16
C ASN A 31 -48.36 -0.54 -6.40
N GLY A 32 -47.07 -0.39 -6.68
CA GLY A 32 -46.62 0.48 -7.78
C GLY A 32 -45.11 0.47 -8.02
N GLN A 33 -44.66 -0.56 -8.73
CA GLN A 33 -43.47 -0.61 -9.58
C GLN A 33 -42.07 -0.45 -8.94
N SER A 34 -41.37 -1.59 -8.97
CA SER A 34 -39.93 -1.79 -8.78
C SER A 34 -39.07 -0.77 -9.54
N SER A 35 -38.40 0.09 -8.79
CA SER A 35 -37.12 0.68 -9.18
C SER A 35 -36.08 0.03 -8.27
N SER A 36 -35.42 -1.03 -8.75
CA SER A 36 -34.27 -1.62 -8.07
C SER A 36 -33.10 -0.64 -8.15
N ARG A 37 -33.12 0.36 -7.28
CA ARG A 37 -31.94 1.15 -6.95
C ARG A 37 -30.95 0.16 -6.33
N PHE A 38 -29.93 -0.22 -7.09
CA PHE A 38 -28.78 -0.96 -6.59
C PHE A 38 -28.06 -0.05 -5.58
N LEU A 39 -28.59 0.00 -4.37
CA LEU A 39 -27.98 0.65 -3.22
C LEU A 39 -27.15 -0.44 -2.56
N ILE A 40 -25.83 -0.38 -2.80
CA ILE A 40 -24.87 -1.13 -1.99
C ILE A 40 -25.13 -0.70 -0.54
N PRO A 41 -25.53 -1.59 0.37
CA PRO A 41 -25.68 -1.24 1.77
C PRO A 41 -24.34 -0.67 2.25
N SER A 42 -24.36 0.50 2.89
CA SER A 42 -23.19 0.98 3.61
C SER A 42 -22.78 -0.11 4.61
N PRO A 43 -21.49 -0.48 4.70
CA PRO A 43 -21.04 -1.47 5.68
C PRO A 43 -21.55 -1.09 7.06
N ASP A 44 -22.11 -2.07 7.75
CA ASP A 44 -22.60 -1.91 9.10
C ASP A 44 -21.42 -1.54 10.01
N GLU A 45 -21.35 -0.29 10.48
CA GLU A 45 -20.28 0.23 11.36
C GLU A 45 -20.23 -0.49 12.73
N THR A 46 -21.16 -1.41 12.99
CA THR A 46 -21.25 -2.20 14.21
C THR A 46 -20.49 -3.54 14.17
N ARG A 47 -20.00 -4.00 13.01
CA ARG A 47 -19.18 -5.22 12.92
C ARG A 47 -17.78 -4.97 13.48
N LYS A 48 -17.62 -5.15 14.80
CA LYS A 48 -16.31 -5.24 15.45
C LYS A 48 -15.65 -6.56 15.08
N ILE A 49 -14.88 -6.57 13.98
CA ILE A 49 -14.03 -7.71 13.65
C ILE A 49 -13.01 -7.87 14.79
N ALA A 50 -12.98 -9.05 15.40
CA ALA A 50 -12.05 -9.33 16.49
C ALA A 50 -10.61 -9.37 15.95
N MET A 51 -9.67 -8.74 16.67
CA MET A 51 -8.25 -8.79 16.32
C MET A 51 -7.77 -10.24 16.26
N TYR A 52 -7.00 -10.57 15.23
CA TYR A 52 -6.46 -11.92 14.99
C TYR A 52 -7.51 -13.01 14.73
N SER A 53 -8.75 -12.66 14.42
CA SER A 53 -9.75 -13.63 13.93
C SER A 53 -9.49 -14.03 12.47
N PRO A 54 -10.12 -15.11 11.97
CA PRO A 54 -10.10 -15.45 10.54
C PRO A 54 -10.57 -14.28 9.65
N GLU A 55 -11.58 -13.53 10.09
CA GLU A 55 -12.10 -12.36 9.38
C GLU A 55 -11.09 -11.21 9.36
N PHE A 56 -10.31 -11.03 10.44
CA PHE A 56 -9.21 -10.06 10.45
C PHE A 56 -8.13 -10.41 9.42
N TYR A 57 -7.69 -11.67 9.38
CA TYR A 57 -6.70 -12.11 8.39
C TYR A 57 -7.23 -12.02 6.96
N ALA A 58 -8.51 -12.34 6.75
CA ALA A 58 -9.18 -12.17 5.45
C ALA A 58 -9.23 -10.69 5.05
N ALA A 59 -9.57 -9.79 5.96
CA ALA A 59 -9.57 -8.36 5.70
C ALA A 59 -8.17 -7.83 5.36
N CYS A 60 -7.14 -8.24 6.08
CA CYS A 60 -5.75 -7.89 5.77
C CYS A 60 -5.31 -8.44 4.40
N THR A 61 -5.75 -9.64 4.05
CA THR A 61 -5.49 -10.26 2.74
C THR A 61 -6.16 -9.47 1.61
N VAL A 62 -7.45 -9.14 1.73
CA VAL A 62 -8.18 -8.37 0.70
C VAL A 62 -7.64 -6.95 0.59
N GLY A 63 -7.41 -6.27 1.73
CA GLY A 63 -6.82 -4.94 1.75
C GLY A 63 -5.44 -4.92 1.11
N GLY A 64 -4.61 -5.93 1.38
CA GLY A 64 -3.30 -6.10 0.77
C GLY A 64 -3.36 -6.30 -0.74
N ALA A 65 -4.31 -7.13 -1.20
CA ALA A 65 -4.54 -7.37 -2.62
C ALA A 65 -4.93 -6.08 -3.35
N LEU A 66 -5.90 -5.33 -2.80
CA LEU A 66 -6.37 -4.08 -3.37
C LEU A 66 -5.25 -3.02 -3.39
N CYS A 67 -4.54 -2.83 -2.29
CA CYS A 67 -3.53 -1.79 -2.21
C CYS A 67 -2.36 -2.04 -3.17
N CYS A 68 -1.83 -3.26 -3.24
CA CYS A 68 -0.71 -3.59 -4.13
C CYS A 68 -1.18 -3.66 -5.59
N GLY A 69 -2.30 -4.33 -5.86
CA GLY A 69 -2.82 -4.47 -7.22
C GLY A 69 -3.12 -3.12 -7.88
N LEU A 70 -3.89 -2.26 -7.22
CA LEU A 70 -4.31 -0.97 -7.77
C LEU A 70 -3.14 -0.01 -7.96
N THR A 71 -2.21 0.04 -7.00
CA THR A 71 -1.05 0.94 -7.10
C THR A 71 -0.10 0.49 -8.19
N HIS A 72 0.20 -0.81 -8.31
CA HIS A 72 1.06 -1.31 -9.39
C HIS A 72 0.39 -1.20 -10.77
N MET A 73 -0.93 -1.38 -10.86
CA MET A 73 -1.66 -1.10 -12.10
C MET A 73 -1.52 0.37 -12.50
N ALA A 74 -1.69 1.31 -11.56
CA ALA A 74 -1.52 2.74 -11.81
C ALA A 74 -0.08 3.11 -12.21
N MET A 75 0.92 2.37 -11.71
CA MET A 75 2.33 2.56 -12.07
C MET A 75 2.75 1.86 -13.37
N THR A 76 1.88 1.07 -14.01
CA THR A 76 2.23 0.33 -15.24
C THR A 76 2.81 1.22 -16.36
N PRO A 77 2.30 2.44 -16.62
CA PRO A 77 2.91 3.34 -17.62
C PRO A 77 4.38 3.68 -17.33
N LEU A 78 4.72 3.91 -16.07
CA LEU A 78 6.11 4.18 -15.65
C LEU A 78 6.97 2.92 -15.82
N ASP A 79 6.44 1.75 -15.46
CA ASP A 79 7.14 0.48 -15.62
C ASP A 79 7.44 0.16 -17.10
N VAL A 80 6.47 0.36 -17.99
CA VAL A 80 6.67 0.13 -19.43
C VAL A 80 7.74 1.07 -19.98
N VAL A 81 7.70 2.37 -19.65
CA VAL A 81 8.74 3.32 -20.08
C VAL A 81 10.11 2.89 -19.54
N LYS A 82 10.19 2.53 -18.24
CA LYS A 82 11.43 2.08 -17.61
C LYS A 82 12.01 0.83 -18.29
N CYS A 83 11.18 -0.17 -18.59
CA CYS A 83 11.64 -1.37 -19.29
C CYS A 83 12.16 -1.05 -20.69
N ASN A 84 11.48 -0.18 -21.45
CA ASN A 84 11.94 0.25 -22.77
C ASN A 84 13.28 1.00 -22.71
N MET A 85 13.48 1.85 -21.69
CA MET A 85 14.75 2.52 -21.41
C MET A 85 15.90 1.55 -21.11
N GLN A 86 15.61 0.43 -20.46
CA GLN A 86 16.62 -0.59 -20.14
C GLN A 86 17.00 -1.45 -21.36
N ILE A 87 16.10 -1.60 -22.32
CA ILE A 87 16.34 -2.39 -23.54
C ILE A 87 17.03 -1.55 -24.62
N ASP A 88 16.57 -0.31 -24.81
CA ASP A 88 17.09 0.61 -25.82
C ASP A 88 17.36 2.00 -25.22
N PRO A 89 18.46 2.16 -24.47
CA PRO A 89 18.82 3.44 -23.84
C PRO A 89 19.16 4.54 -24.85
N ALA A 90 19.50 4.19 -26.09
CA ALA A 90 19.79 5.17 -27.14
C ALA A 90 18.50 5.84 -27.64
N LYS A 91 17.42 5.05 -27.76
CA LYS A 91 16.10 5.53 -28.18
C LYS A 91 15.33 6.22 -27.05
N TYR A 92 15.36 5.67 -25.83
CA TYR A 92 14.63 6.22 -24.69
C TYR A 92 15.59 6.91 -23.70
N LYS A 93 15.93 8.17 -23.99
CA LYS A 93 16.98 8.93 -23.27
C LYS A 93 16.57 9.40 -21.86
N SER A 94 15.28 9.60 -21.61
CA SER A 94 14.75 10.06 -20.32
C SER A 94 13.33 9.56 -20.12
N THR A 95 12.84 9.55 -18.88
CA THR A 95 11.45 9.15 -18.60
C THR A 95 10.43 10.01 -19.36
N ALA A 96 10.62 11.34 -19.35
CA ALA A 96 9.72 12.27 -20.06
C ALA A 96 9.75 12.08 -21.58
N SER A 97 10.95 11.97 -22.17
CA SER A 97 11.09 11.66 -23.60
C SER A 97 10.51 10.28 -23.92
N GLY A 98 10.68 9.32 -23.01
CA GLY A 98 10.26 7.94 -23.22
C GLY A 98 8.75 7.78 -23.22
N PHE A 99 8.03 8.54 -22.39
CA PHE A 99 6.58 8.67 -22.48
C PHE A 99 6.15 9.20 -23.85
N GLY A 100 6.78 10.27 -24.33
CA GLY A 100 6.46 10.86 -25.64
C GLY A 100 6.73 9.90 -26.80
N THR A 101 7.90 9.26 -26.82
CA THR A 101 8.29 8.27 -27.84
C THR A 101 7.32 7.08 -27.84
N LEU A 102 7.07 6.50 -26.67
CA LEU A 102 6.19 5.33 -26.54
C LEU A 102 4.74 5.66 -26.90
N TYR A 103 4.25 6.84 -26.53
CA TYR A 103 2.91 7.30 -26.90
C TYR A 103 2.76 7.45 -28.42
N ARG A 104 3.78 7.98 -29.11
CA ARG A 104 3.75 8.16 -30.57
C ARG A 104 3.81 6.83 -31.33
N GLU A 105 4.55 5.85 -30.82
CA GLU A 105 4.77 4.57 -31.50
C GLU A 105 3.71 3.50 -31.18
N ALA A 106 3.34 3.36 -29.92
CA ALA A 106 2.46 2.29 -29.43
C ALA A 106 1.08 2.80 -28.97
N GLY A 107 0.88 4.12 -28.98
CA GLY A 107 -0.35 4.76 -28.54
C GLY A 107 -0.61 4.62 -27.03
N PRO A 108 -1.77 5.11 -26.54
CA PRO A 108 -2.15 5.02 -25.14
C PRO A 108 -2.26 3.58 -24.62
N LYS A 109 -2.61 2.62 -25.49
CA LYS A 109 -2.67 1.19 -25.13
C LYS A 109 -1.27 0.61 -24.86
N GLY A 110 -0.24 1.12 -25.54
CA GLY A 110 1.15 0.72 -25.33
C GLY A 110 1.66 1.04 -23.93
N LEU A 111 1.21 2.14 -23.32
CA LEU A 111 1.58 2.53 -21.96
C LEU A 111 1.08 1.54 -20.90
N PHE A 112 -0.02 0.84 -21.16
CA PHE A 112 -0.57 -0.16 -20.24
C PHE A 112 -0.23 -1.59 -20.65
N LYS A 113 0.80 -1.79 -21.50
CA LYS A 113 1.18 -3.13 -21.93
C LYS A 113 1.61 -4.00 -20.73
N GLY A 114 0.95 -5.14 -20.56
CA GLY A 114 1.19 -6.03 -19.43
C GLY A 114 0.47 -5.64 -18.12
N TRP A 115 -0.52 -4.72 -18.14
CA TRP A 115 -1.24 -4.33 -16.93
C TRP A 115 -1.98 -5.49 -16.23
N VAL A 116 -2.49 -6.48 -16.98
CA VAL A 116 -3.21 -7.64 -16.41
C VAL A 116 -2.29 -8.52 -15.55
N PRO A 117 -1.14 -9.04 -16.04
CA PRO A 117 -0.24 -9.79 -15.16
C PRO A 117 0.30 -8.93 -14.01
N THR A 118 0.50 -7.62 -14.21
CA THR A 118 0.85 -6.70 -13.11
C THR A 118 -0.25 -6.66 -12.04
N LEU A 119 -1.50 -6.38 -12.42
CA LEU A 119 -2.61 -6.29 -11.47
C LEU A 119 -2.80 -7.59 -10.71
N LEU A 120 -2.90 -8.73 -11.41
CA LEU A 120 -3.15 -10.02 -10.77
C LEU A 120 -1.95 -10.48 -9.92
N GLY A 121 -0.73 -10.33 -10.44
CA GLY A 121 0.50 -10.69 -9.74
C GLY A 121 0.68 -9.91 -8.46
N TYR A 122 0.60 -8.57 -8.52
CA TYR A 122 0.76 -7.74 -7.32
C TYR A 122 -0.46 -7.79 -6.39
N SER A 123 -1.65 -8.13 -6.87
CA SER A 123 -2.79 -8.43 -5.99
C SER A 123 -2.53 -9.72 -5.19
N ALA A 124 -2.08 -10.79 -5.84
CA ALA A 124 -1.72 -12.03 -5.16
C ALA A 124 -0.54 -11.81 -4.18
N GLN A 125 0.50 -11.10 -4.62
CA GLN A 125 1.61 -10.72 -3.76
C GLN A 125 1.10 -9.92 -2.53
N GLY A 126 0.28 -8.90 -2.76
CA GLY A 126 -0.28 -8.07 -1.69
C GLY A 126 -1.12 -8.86 -0.70
N ALA A 127 -1.92 -9.80 -1.19
CA ALA A 127 -2.74 -10.70 -0.39
C ALA A 127 -1.89 -11.49 0.62
N PHE A 128 -0.90 -12.21 0.13
CA PHE A 128 0.00 -12.99 0.97
C PHE A 128 0.87 -12.11 1.86
N LYS A 129 1.41 -11.01 1.31
CA LYS A 129 2.29 -10.09 2.04
C LYS A 129 1.60 -9.51 3.28
N TYR A 130 0.42 -8.90 3.13
CA TYR A 130 -0.26 -8.25 4.26
C TYR A 130 -1.01 -9.26 5.15
N GLY A 131 -1.65 -10.28 4.56
CA GLY A 131 -2.35 -11.32 5.31
C GLY A 131 -1.41 -12.15 6.17
N LEU A 132 -0.33 -12.70 5.57
CA LEU A 132 0.64 -13.51 6.30
C LEU A 132 1.52 -12.68 7.23
N TYR A 133 1.78 -11.40 6.92
CA TYR A 133 2.53 -10.54 7.84
C TYR A 133 1.84 -10.47 9.20
N GLU A 134 0.53 -10.24 9.23
CA GLU A 134 -0.23 -10.20 10.48
C GLU A 134 -0.26 -11.56 11.19
N PHE A 135 -0.35 -12.65 10.42
CA PHE A 135 -0.30 -14.02 10.97
C PHE A 135 1.06 -14.31 11.63
N PHE A 136 2.17 -14.12 10.90
CA PHE A 136 3.51 -14.39 11.41
C PHE A 136 3.90 -13.43 12.53
N LYS A 137 3.50 -12.16 12.46
CA LYS A 137 3.70 -11.20 13.55
C LYS A 137 3.06 -11.70 14.85
N LYS A 138 1.81 -12.18 14.78
CA LYS A 138 1.14 -12.76 15.95
C LYS A 138 1.82 -14.05 16.41
N TYR A 139 2.06 -14.98 15.50
CA TYR A 139 2.66 -16.28 15.79
C TYR A 139 4.03 -16.15 16.47
N TYR A 140 4.91 -15.29 15.96
CA TYR A 140 6.22 -15.05 16.56
C TYR A 140 6.15 -14.26 17.87
N SER A 141 5.16 -13.36 18.03
CA SER A 141 4.94 -12.66 19.31
C SER A 141 4.45 -13.62 20.39
N ASP A 142 3.52 -14.52 20.06
CA ASP A 142 3.00 -15.54 20.97
C ASP A 142 4.14 -16.50 21.38
N LEU A 143 5.00 -16.89 20.44
CA LEU A 143 6.14 -17.76 20.69
C LEU A 143 7.21 -17.09 21.58
N ALA A 144 7.44 -15.79 21.41
CA ALA A 144 8.39 -15.04 22.23
C ALA A 144 7.89 -14.83 23.67
N GLY A 145 6.57 -14.75 23.86
CA GLY A 145 5.93 -14.36 25.11
C GLY A 145 5.84 -12.83 25.26
N ALA A 146 4.95 -12.34 26.13
CA ALA A 146 4.58 -10.92 26.20
C ALA A 146 5.75 -9.95 26.46
N GLU A 147 6.68 -10.33 27.34
CA GLU A 147 7.83 -9.50 27.70
C GLU A 147 8.86 -9.42 26.56
N ASN A 148 9.19 -10.56 25.96
CA ASN A 148 10.13 -10.63 24.83
C ASN A 148 9.52 -10.08 23.54
N ALA A 149 8.19 -10.18 23.36
CA ALA A 149 7.51 -9.59 22.22
C ALA A 149 7.66 -8.06 22.18
N TYR A 150 7.65 -7.41 23.34
CA TYR A 150 7.94 -5.98 23.46
C TYR A 150 9.43 -5.70 23.22
N LYS A 151 10.33 -6.44 23.89
CA LYS A 151 11.79 -6.23 23.82
C LYS A 151 12.36 -6.48 22.41
N TYR A 152 11.90 -7.52 21.73
CA TYR A 152 12.38 -7.95 20.41
C TYR A 152 11.38 -7.64 19.28
N LYS A 153 10.46 -6.69 19.49
CA LYS A 153 9.42 -6.25 18.53
C LYS A 153 9.96 -6.08 17.11
N THR A 154 11.06 -5.35 16.95
CA THR A 154 11.70 -5.10 15.64
C THR A 154 12.12 -6.40 14.96
N PHE A 155 12.74 -7.34 15.68
CA PHE A 155 13.17 -8.62 15.12
C PHE A 155 11.97 -9.50 14.75
N ILE A 156 10.91 -9.48 15.55
CA ILE A 156 9.66 -10.17 15.24
C ILE A 156 9.02 -9.62 13.97
N TYR A 157 9.02 -8.29 13.79
CA TYR A 157 8.44 -7.64 12.60
C TYR A 157 9.28 -7.93 11.36
N LEU A 158 10.62 -7.95 11.50
CA LEU A 158 11.54 -8.37 10.44
C LEU A 158 11.34 -9.84 10.05
N ALA A 159 11.20 -10.74 11.02
CA ALA A 159 10.95 -12.16 10.76
C ALA A 159 9.57 -12.40 10.13
N GLY A 160 8.54 -11.68 10.59
CA GLY A 160 7.19 -11.73 10.04
C GLY A 160 7.12 -11.22 8.60
N SER A 161 7.77 -10.10 8.32
CA SER A 161 7.86 -9.52 6.97
C SER A 161 8.65 -10.43 6.02
N PHE A 162 9.80 -10.97 6.45
CA PHE A 162 10.56 -11.98 5.68
C PHE A 162 9.68 -13.17 5.28
N SER A 163 9.01 -13.78 6.27
CA SER A 163 8.22 -15.00 6.05
C SER A 163 7.01 -14.73 5.16
N SER A 164 6.35 -13.58 5.33
CA SER A 164 5.23 -13.19 4.47
C SER A 164 5.66 -12.95 3.01
N GLU A 165 6.78 -12.27 2.78
CA GLU A 165 7.25 -11.94 1.44
C GLU A 165 7.74 -13.20 0.70
N PHE A 166 8.36 -14.14 1.42
CA PHE A 166 8.80 -15.41 0.85
C PHE A 166 7.67 -16.12 0.10
N PHE A 167 6.49 -16.28 0.73
CA PHE A 167 5.31 -16.89 0.11
C PHE A 167 4.65 -15.97 -0.91
N ALA A 168 4.64 -14.65 -0.66
CA ALA A 168 4.07 -13.68 -1.57
C ALA A 168 4.77 -13.67 -2.94
N ASP A 169 6.09 -13.83 -2.95
CA ASP A 169 6.87 -13.88 -4.18
C ASP A 169 6.68 -15.17 -4.97
N ILE A 170 6.39 -16.30 -4.30
CA ILE A 170 5.99 -17.53 -4.99
C ILE A 170 4.70 -17.30 -5.78
N ALA A 171 3.74 -16.55 -5.23
CA ALA A 171 2.51 -16.19 -5.92
C ALA A 171 2.72 -15.15 -7.04
N LEU A 172 3.64 -14.20 -6.85
CA LEU A 172 3.97 -13.16 -7.83
C LEU A 172 4.76 -13.71 -9.03
N CYS A 173 5.68 -14.65 -8.80
CA CYS A 173 6.71 -15.03 -9.77
C CYS A 173 6.17 -15.42 -11.16
N PRO A 174 5.12 -16.25 -11.29
CA PRO A 174 4.56 -16.58 -12.60
C PRO A 174 4.03 -15.37 -13.38
N MET A 175 3.40 -14.43 -12.67
CA MET A 175 2.85 -13.22 -13.29
C MET A 175 3.96 -12.24 -13.67
N GLU A 176 5.00 -12.11 -12.83
CA GLU A 176 6.19 -11.32 -13.13
C GLU A 176 6.92 -11.87 -14.37
N ALA A 177 7.04 -13.20 -14.48
CA ALA A 177 7.66 -13.87 -15.61
C ALA A 177 6.92 -13.61 -16.93
N VAL A 178 5.59 -13.51 -16.90
CA VAL A 178 4.77 -13.12 -18.06
C VAL A 178 4.91 -11.63 -18.34
N LYS A 179 4.75 -10.78 -17.31
CA LYS A 179 4.86 -9.31 -17.40
C LYS A 179 6.17 -8.89 -18.08
N VAL A 180 7.30 -9.38 -17.58
CA VAL A 180 8.63 -9.02 -18.09
C VAL A 180 8.76 -9.42 -19.56
N ARG A 181 8.34 -10.63 -19.96
CA ARG A 181 8.44 -11.04 -21.37
C ARG A 181 7.50 -10.23 -22.28
N VAL A 182 6.27 -9.93 -21.84
CA VAL A 182 5.31 -9.09 -22.57
C VAL A 182 5.84 -7.67 -22.76
N GLN A 183 6.48 -7.09 -21.75
CA GLN A 183 7.00 -5.72 -21.79
C GLN A 183 8.33 -5.60 -22.54
N THR A 184 9.20 -6.62 -22.45
CA THR A 184 10.58 -6.52 -22.95
C THR A 184 10.84 -7.21 -24.29
N LYS A 185 10.00 -8.16 -24.72
CA LYS A 185 10.17 -8.86 -26.00
C LYS A 185 9.10 -8.41 -27.01
N PRO A 186 9.45 -7.58 -28.01
CA PRO A 186 8.55 -7.25 -29.10
C PRO A 186 8.00 -8.52 -29.77
N GLY A 187 6.70 -8.55 -30.04
CA GLY A 187 6.04 -9.70 -30.69
C GLY A 187 5.87 -10.96 -29.83
N PHE A 188 6.36 -11.01 -28.58
CA PHE A 188 6.24 -12.20 -27.75
C PHE A 188 4.78 -12.52 -27.41
N ALA A 189 4.06 -11.58 -26.79
CA ALA A 189 2.66 -11.73 -26.40
C ALA A 189 1.99 -10.37 -26.18
N ASN A 190 0.66 -10.35 -26.26
CA ASN A 190 -0.19 -9.19 -26.04
C ASN A 190 -0.59 -9.02 -24.57
N GLY A 191 -0.57 -10.10 -23.78
CA GLY A 191 -0.92 -10.06 -22.36
C GLY A 191 -0.77 -11.41 -21.66
N LEU A 192 -1.55 -11.60 -20.59
CA LEU A 192 -1.48 -12.82 -19.78
C LEU A 192 -2.00 -14.06 -20.53
N LEU A 193 -3.13 -13.92 -21.22
CA LEU A 193 -3.85 -15.04 -21.85
C LEU A 193 -3.05 -15.73 -22.95
N ASP A 194 -2.22 -15.00 -23.69
CA ASP A 194 -1.36 -15.55 -24.73
C ASP A 194 0.09 -15.73 -24.27
N GLY A 195 0.56 -14.92 -23.30
CA GLY A 195 1.91 -15.02 -22.75
C GLY A 195 2.13 -16.24 -21.85
N LEU A 196 1.18 -16.56 -20.97
CA LEU A 196 1.32 -17.68 -20.03
C LEU A 196 1.39 -19.05 -20.74
N PRO A 197 0.51 -19.37 -21.73
CA PRO A 197 0.62 -20.61 -22.49
C PRO A 197 1.92 -20.71 -23.30
N LYS A 198 2.44 -19.58 -23.82
CA LYS A 198 3.71 -19.57 -24.57
C LYS A 198 4.90 -19.95 -23.69
N ILE A 199 4.98 -19.41 -22.47
CA ILE A 199 6.06 -19.77 -21.53
C ILE A 199 5.94 -21.22 -21.11
N THR A 200 4.74 -21.64 -20.69
CA THR A 200 4.53 -23.00 -20.17
C THR A 200 4.76 -24.08 -21.22
N ARG A 201 4.42 -23.83 -22.50
CA ARG A 201 4.74 -24.75 -23.60
C ARG A 201 6.22 -24.79 -23.96
N ALA A 202 6.92 -23.67 -23.88
CA ALA A 202 8.33 -23.58 -24.29
C ALA A 202 9.31 -24.01 -23.19
N GLU A 203 9.03 -23.69 -21.92
CA GLU A 203 9.95 -23.84 -20.79
C GLU A 203 9.36 -24.68 -19.64
N GLY A 204 8.13 -25.18 -19.79
CA GLY A 204 7.39 -25.84 -18.71
C GLY A 204 6.96 -24.89 -17.59
N VAL A 205 6.38 -25.44 -16.53
CA VAL A 205 6.01 -24.69 -15.32
C VAL A 205 7.26 -24.13 -14.62
N ALA A 206 8.37 -24.86 -14.65
CA ALA A 206 9.64 -24.40 -14.08
C ALA A 206 10.14 -23.07 -14.71
N GLY A 207 9.85 -22.84 -15.99
CA GLY A 207 10.16 -21.57 -16.68
C GLY A 207 9.49 -20.32 -16.08
N LEU A 208 8.38 -20.50 -15.35
CA LEU A 208 7.69 -19.43 -14.63
C LEU A 208 8.42 -19.02 -13.35
N TYR A 209 9.22 -19.93 -12.77
CA TYR A 209 9.90 -19.74 -11.47
C TYR A 209 11.40 -19.49 -11.58
N ARG A 210 11.97 -19.44 -12.79
CA ARG A 210 13.41 -19.14 -13.02
C ARG A 210 13.86 -17.81 -12.41
N GLY A 211 12.95 -16.86 -12.26
CA GLY A 211 13.22 -15.54 -11.66
C GLY A 211 13.00 -15.46 -10.15
N LEU A 212 12.66 -16.56 -9.46
CA LEU A 212 12.23 -16.51 -8.06
C LEU A 212 13.36 -16.07 -7.10
N VAL A 213 14.57 -16.62 -7.26
CA VAL A 213 15.72 -16.26 -6.42
C VAL A 213 16.09 -14.77 -6.55
N PRO A 214 16.28 -14.20 -7.76
CA PRO A 214 16.53 -12.77 -7.89
C PRO A 214 15.32 -11.92 -7.45
N LEU A 215 14.09 -12.44 -7.57
CA LEU A 215 12.90 -11.78 -7.04
C LEU A 215 12.98 -11.65 -5.51
N TRP A 216 13.25 -12.74 -4.78
CA TRP A 216 13.43 -12.72 -3.33
C TRP A 216 14.55 -11.77 -2.90
N GLY A 217 15.69 -11.80 -3.59
CA GLY A 217 16.81 -10.89 -3.31
C GLY A 217 16.46 -9.41 -3.43
N ARG A 218 15.43 -9.07 -4.21
CA ARG A 218 14.91 -7.71 -4.37
C ARG A 218 13.79 -7.39 -3.38
N GLN A 219 12.79 -8.27 -3.29
CA GLN A 219 11.53 -7.98 -2.64
C GLN A 219 11.59 -8.17 -1.12
N ILE A 220 12.29 -9.20 -0.64
CA ILE A 220 12.40 -9.47 0.81
C ILE A 220 13.06 -8.29 1.55
N PRO A 221 14.23 -7.77 1.13
CA PRO A 221 14.84 -6.62 1.80
C PRO A 221 13.95 -5.38 1.74
N TYR A 222 13.29 -5.16 0.60
CA TYR A 222 12.38 -4.03 0.41
C TYR A 222 11.20 -4.13 1.39
N THR A 223 10.55 -5.28 1.48
CA THR A 223 9.40 -5.50 2.38
C THR A 223 9.79 -5.42 3.85
N MET A 224 10.94 -5.99 4.24
CA MET A 224 11.46 -5.88 5.60
C MET A 224 11.64 -4.42 6.03
N MET A 225 12.22 -3.58 5.17
CA MET A 225 12.37 -2.15 5.46
C MET A 225 11.01 -1.44 5.45
N LYS A 226 10.15 -1.75 4.48
CA LYS A 226 8.84 -1.13 4.34
C LYS A 226 8.00 -1.27 5.61
N PHE A 227 7.84 -2.48 6.13
CA PHE A 227 7.01 -2.72 7.31
C PHE A 227 7.67 -2.21 8.60
N THR A 228 8.96 -2.49 8.80
CA THR A 228 9.67 -2.09 10.03
C THR A 228 9.76 -0.58 10.17
N CYS A 229 10.14 0.13 9.09
CA CYS A 229 10.20 1.59 9.12
C CYS A 229 8.80 2.22 9.22
N PHE A 230 7.78 1.63 8.59
CA PHE A 230 6.41 2.12 8.71
C PHE A 230 5.92 2.06 10.16
N GLU A 231 6.02 0.90 10.79
CA GLU A 231 5.56 0.68 12.17
C GLU A 231 6.30 1.60 13.14
N ALA A 232 7.63 1.69 13.03
CA ALA A 232 8.44 2.58 13.86
C ALA A 232 8.12 4.07 13.63
N THR A 233 7.86 4.47 12.38
CA THR A 233 7.51 5.86 12.06
C THR A 233 6.12 6.21 12.59
N VAL A 234 5.13 5.33 12.39
CA VAL A 234 3.77 5.57 12.89
C VAL A 234 3.77 5.65 14.42
N GLU A 235 4.51 4.78 15.12
CA GLU A 235 4.69 4.86 16.57
C GLU A 235 5.33 6.19 17.00
N ALA A 236 6.38 6.63 16.29
CA ALA A 236 7.02 7.91 16.55
C ALA A 236 6.11 9.12 16.27
N LEU A 237 5.27 9.05 15.23
CA LEU A 237 4.31 10.10 14.89
C LEU A 237 3.22 10.20 15.97
N TYR A 238 2.67 9.08 16.42
CA TYR A 238 1.68 9.07 17.51
C TYR A 238 2.26 9.49 18.86
N LYS A 239 3.55 9.20 19.12
CA LYS A 239 4.19 9.59 20.38
C LYS A 239 4.60 11.07 20.44
N ASN A 240 5.07 11.62 19.32
CA ASN A 240 5.76 12.92 19.33
C ASN A 240 5.04 14.03 18.55
N VAL A 241 4.13 13.70 17.64
CA VAL A 241 3.54 14.67 16.70
C VAL A 241 2.03 14.78 16.87
N VAL A 242 1.34 13.67 17.12
CA VAL A 242 -0.11 13.67 17.34
C VAL A 242 -0.40 13.90 18.83
N PRO A 243 -1.05 15.01 19.20
CA PRO A 243 -1.27 15.37 20.62
C PRO A 243 -2.38 14.55 21.30
N LYS A 244 -2.97 13.58 20.61
CA LYS A 244 -4.12 12.78 21.08
C LYS A 244 -3.86 11.28 20.92
N PRO A 245 -4.39 10.44 21.82
CA PRO A 245 -4.41 9.00 21.63
C PRO A 245 -5.05 8.62 20.30
N LYS A 246 -4.56 7.54 19.68
CA LYS A 246 -5.06 7.07 18.38
C LYS A 246 -6.58 6.88 18.35
N ASP A 247 -7.16 6.46 19.47
CA ASP A 247 -8.59 6.18 19.62
C ASP A 247 -9.46 7.45 19.59
N GLU A 248 -8.85 8.62 19.79
CA GLU A 248 -9.51 9.94 19.74
C GLU A 248 -9.28 10.67 18.40
N CYS A 249 -8.43 10.13 17.51
CA CYS A 249 -8.19 10.70 16.19
C CYS A 249 -9.34 10.39 15.23
N SER A 250 -9.75 11.37 14.43
CA SER A 250 -10.69 11.16 13.33
C SER A 250 -10.14 10.18 12.29
N LYS A 251 -11.04 9.50 11.55
CA LYS A 251 -10.66 8.57 10.46
C LYS A 251 -9.72 9.24 9.44
N VAL A 252 -9.94 10.53 9.13
CA VAL A 252 -9.10 11.29 8.19
C VAL A 252 -7.70 11.55 8.76
N GLU A 253 -7.59 11.91 10.04
CA GLU A 253 -6.29 12.09 10.70
C GLU A 253 -5.51 10.77 10.75
N GLN A 254 -6.18 9.66 11.07
CA GLN A 254 -5.53 8.34 11.08
C GLN A 254 -5.01 7.95 9.69
N LEU A 255 -5.79 8.18 8.62
CA LEU A 255 -5.34 7.93 7.25
C LEU A 255 -4.22 8.89 6.81
N GLY A 256 -4.22 10.13 7.31
CA GLY A 256 -3.13 11.09 7.10
C GLY A 256 -1.83 10.62 7.74
N VAL A 257 -1.89 10.08 8.96
CA VAL A 257 -0.74 9.46 9.63
C VAL A 257 -0.26 8.23 8.85
N SER A 258 -1.16 7.39 8.34
CA SER A 258 -0.80 6.26 7.48
C SER A 258 -0.09 6.69 6.20
N PHE A 259 -0.54 7.78 5.55
CA PHE A 259 0.16 8.32 4.39
C PHE A 259 1.56 8.81 4.76
N ALA A 260 1.67 9.63 5.81
CA ALA A 260 2.94 10.21 6.24
C ALA A 260 3.94 9.13 6.67
N GLY A 261 3.49 8.15 7.48
CA GLY A 261 4.27 6.99 7.88
C GLY A 261 4.70 6.16 6.67
N GLY A 262 3.80 5.95 5.72
CA GLY A 262 4.10 5.25 4.47
C GLY A 262 5.11 5.99 3.59
N TYR A 263 4.99 7.30 3.47
CA TYR A 263 5.92 8.12 2.69
C TYR A 263 7.32 8.10 3.29
N ILE A 264 7.44 8.30 4.61
CA ILE A 264 8.72 8.24 5.34
C ILE A 264 9.32 6.84 5.25
N ALA A 265 8.53 5.77 5.44
CA ALA A 265 9.00 4.40 5.22
C ALA A 265 9.52 4.20 3.79
N GLY A 266 8.86 4.78 2.80
CA GLY A 266 9.30 4.78 1.41
C GLY A 266 10.63 5.53 1.18
N ILE A 267 10.89 6.61 1.92
CA ILE A 267 12.20 7.30 1.92
C ILE A 267 13.30 6.35 2.42
N PHE A 268 13.09 5.68 3.56
CA PHE A 268 14.06 4.71 4.09
C PHE A 268 14.27 3.55 3.12
N CYS A 269 13.20 3.01 2.53
CA CYS A 269 13.29 1.98 1.50
C CYS A 269 14.11 2.47 0.30
N ALA A 270 13.90 3.70 -0.15
CA ALA A 270 14.66 4.29 -1.24
C ALA A 270 16.14 4.38 -0.87
N LEU A 271 16.49 4.95 0.29
CA LEU A 271 17.87 5.11 0.76
C LEU A 271 18.63 3.79 0.86
N VAL A 272 18.03 2.78 1.50
CA VAL A 272 18.67 1.47 1.72
C VAL A 272 18.84 0.70 0.40
N SER A 273 17.85 0.76 -0.49
CA SER A 273 17.88 0.01 -1.76
C SER A 273 18.61 0.73 -2.90
N HIS A 274 18.94 2.02 -2.75
CA HIS A 274 19.49 2.83 -3.85
C HIS A 274 20.85 2.37 -4.37
N PRO A 275 21.84 2.02 -3.52
CA PRO A 275 23.15 1.59 -4.01
C PRO A 275 23.05 0.30 -4.84
N ALA A 276 22.24 -0.66 -4.37
CA ALA A 276 21.99 -1.91 -5.08
C ALA A 276 21.31 -1.67 -6.44
N ASP A 277 20.35 -0.73 -6.50
CA ASP A 277 19.67 -0.38 -7.74
C ASP A 277 20.62 0.25 -8.77
N ASN A 278 21.51 1.15 -8.33
CA ASN A 278 22.52 1.76 -9.20
C ASN A 278 23.53 0.72 -9.71
N LEU A 279 23.95 -0.22 -8.86
CA LEU A 279 24.81 -1.33 -9.28
C LEU A 279 24.13 -2.21 -10.33
N VAL A 280 22.91 -2.66 -10.07
CA VAL A 280 22.16 -3.53 -11.01
C VAL A 280 21.92 -2.81 -12.34
N SER A 281 21.57 -1.52 -12.30
CA SER A 281 21.39 -0.70 -13.50
C SER A 281 22.70 -0.57 -14.30
N PHE A 282 23.84 -0.35 -13.64
CA PHE A 282 25.14 -0.28 -14.29
C PHE A 282 25.53 -1.61 -14.96
N LEU A 283 25.35 -2.72 -14.25
CA LEU A 283 25.68 -4.07 -14.73
C LEU A 283 24.80 -4.47 -15.92
N ASN A 284 23.53 -4.08 -15.92
CA ASN A 284 22.63 -4.36 -17.05
C ASN A 284 22.99 -3.55 -18.31
N ASN A 285 23.59 -2.36 -18.14
CA ASN A 285 23.96 -1.49 -19.25
C ASN A 285 25.39 -1.72 -19.76
N THR A 286 26.22 -2.46 -19.02
CA THR A 286 27.62 -2.69 -19.36
C THR A 286 27.88 -4.20 -19.47
N LYS A 287 28.09 -4.69 -20.69
CA LYS A 287 28.40 -6.11 -20.92
C LYS A 287 29.67 -6.51 -20.14
N ASP A 288 29.59 -7.65 -19.44
CA ASP A 288 30.68 -8.27 -18.68
C ASP A 288 31.31 -7.40 -17.57
N ALA A 289 30.60 -6.37 -17.11
CA ALA A 289 31.05 -5.57 -15.99
C ALA A 289 30.93 -6.32 -14.66
N THR A 290 31.91 -6.11 -13.79
CA THR A 290 31.89 -6.58 -12.40
C THR A 290 31.41 -5.47 -11.46
N VAL A 291 30.90 -5.85 -10.28
CA VAL A 291 30.53 -4.90 -9.23
C VAL A 291 31.71 -3.97 -8.87
N GLY A 292 32.93 -4.50 -8.84
CA GLY A 292 34.14 -3.71 -8.58
C GLY A 292 34.41 -2.64 -9.64
N GLN A 293 34.20 -2.96 -10.92
CA GLN A 293 34.30 -1.99 -12.01
C GLN A 293 33.18 -0.94 -11.96
N ALA A 294 31.98 -1.33 -11.56
CA ALA A 294 30.84 -0.43 -11.38
C ALA A 294 31.10 0.59 -10.25
N VAL A 295 31.61 0.13 -9.12
CA VAL A 295 31.98 1.00 -7.98
C VAL A 295 33.11 1.95 -8.38
N LYS A 296 34.11 1.45 -9.12
CA LYS A 296 35.24 2.24 -9.59
C LYS A 296 34.86 3.27 -10.66
N SER A 297 33.92 2.95 -11.56
CA SER A 297 33.50 3.85 -12.64
C SER A 297 32.52 4.92 -12.16
N MET A 298 31.58 4.58 -11.28
CA MET A 298 30.59 5.52 -10.76
C MET A 298 31.14 6.35 -9.60
N GLY A 299 31.98 5.74 -8.76
CA GLY A 299 32.40 6.32 -7.49
C GLY A 299 31.34 6.15 -6.39
N LEU A 300 31.80 5.99 -5.14
CA LEU A 300 30.95 5.73 -3.97
C LEU A 300 29.88 6.81 -3.74
N VAL A 301 30.21 8.08 -3.97
CA VAL A 301 29.26 9.18 -3.77
C VAL A 301 28.14 9.14 -4.81
N ALA A 302 28.47 8.97 -6.10
CA ALA A 302 27.47 8.87 -7.14
C ALA A 302 26.62 7.60 -6.99
N LEU A 303 27.22 6.50 -6.51
CA LEU A 303 26.51 5.26 -6.24
C LEU A 303 25.37 5.45 -5.23
N VAL A 304 25.54 6.33 -4.25
CA VAL A 304 24.56 6.57 -3.18
C VAL A 304 23.64 7.78 -3.48
N THR A 305 24.00 8.66 -4.41
CA THR A 305 23.25 9.92 -4.63
C THR A 305 22.58 10.05 -6.00
N ARG A 306 23.07 9.33 -7.03
CA ARG A 306 22.62 9.50 -8.42
C ARG A 306 21.21 8.96 -8.61
N GLY A 307 20.23 9.87 -8.74
CA GLY A 307 18.82 9.52 -8.96
C GLY A 307 18.04 9.26 -7.67
N LEU A 308 18.67 9.44 -6.51
CA LEU A 308 18.04 9.26 -5.20
C LEU A 308 16.81 10.17 -4.99
N PRO A 309 16.82 11.47 -5.32
CA PRO A 309 15.65 12.33 -5.13
C PRO A 309 14.42 11.84 -5.91
N LEU A 310 14.62 11.42 -7.16
CA LEU A 310 13.55 10.87 -7.99
C LEU A 310 13.01 9.56 -7.40
N ARG A 311 13.91 8.69 -6.92
CA ARG A 311 13.54 7.43 -6.26
C ARG A 311 12.78 7.67 -4.96
N ILE A 312 13.15 8.68 -4.17
CA ILE A 312 12.43 9.09 -2.96
C ILE A 312 11.00 9.50 -3.30
N VAL A 313 10.82 10.37 -4.30
CA VAL A 313 9.47 10.79 -4.69
C VAL A 313 8.66 9.59 -5.17
N MET A 314 9.21 8.74 -6.03
CA MET A 314 8.50 7.58 -6.58
C MET A 314 8.17 6.52 -5.53
N ILE A 315 9.15 6.05 -4.77
CA ILE A 315 8.96 4.98 -3.77
C ILE A 315 8.18 5.52 -2.56
N GLY A 316 8.44 6.76 -2.14
CA GLY A 316 7.70 7.44 -1.08
C GLY A 316 6.22 7.56 -1.41
N THR A 317 5.87 8.13 -2.56
CA THR A 317 4.46 8.28 -2.97
C THR A 317 3.78 6.93 -3.18
N LEU A 318 4.45 5.96 -3.82
CA LEU A 318 3.91 4.61 -4.01
C LEU A 318 3.62 3.92 -2.67
N THR A 319 4.57 3.97 -1.74
CA THR A 319 4.45 3.34 -0.42
C THR A 319 3.37 4.02 0.42
N GLY A 320 3.34 5.36 0.43
CA GLY A 320 2.29 6.15 1.08
C GLY A 320 0.91 5.81 0.54
N ALA A 321 0.74 5.77 -0.78
CA ALA A 321 -0.53 5.41 -1.42
C ALA A 321 -0.97 3.98 -1.06
N GLN A 322 -0.05 3.00 -1.04
CA GLN A 322 -0.36 1.63 -0.64
C GLN A 322 -0.88 1.56 0.80
N TRP A 323 -0.22 2.25 1.73
CA TRP A 323 -0.63 2.27 3.13
C TRP A 323 -1.99 2.96 3.33
N VAL A 324 -2.25 4.07 2.63
CA VAL A 324 -3.56 4.74 2.67
C VAL A 324 -4.67 3.83 2.14
N ILE A 325 -4.48 3.19 1.00
CA ILE A 325 -5.50 2.30 0.43
C ILE A 325 -5.77 1.12 1.37
N TYR A 326 -4.70 0.56 1.95
CA TYR A 326 -4.80 -0.54 2.91
C TYR A 326 -5.58 -0.13 4.17
N ASP A 327 -5.21 0.98 4.78
CA ASP A 327 -5.85 1.44 6.01
C ASP A 327 -7.26 2.01 5.78
N ALA A 328 -7.52 2.62 4.62
CA ALA A 328 -8.86 3.03 4.23
C ALA A 328 -9.77 1.81 4.08
N PHE A 329 -9.27 0.71 3.50
CA PHE A 329 -9.99 -0.55 3.43
C PHE A 329 -10.26 -1.13 4.82
N LYS A 330 -9.25 -1.15 5.71
CA LYS A 330 -9.43 -1.61 7.09
C LYS A 330 -10.50 -0.80 7.82
N VAL A 331 -10.45 0.52 7.74
CA VAL A 331 -11.45 1.42 8.34
C VAL A 331 -12.84 1.16 7.75
N PHE A 332 -12.94 0.93 6.44
CA PHE A 332 -14.20 0.61 5.76
C PHE A 332 -14.83 -0.71 6.26
N VAL A 333 -14.03 -1.71 6.62
CA VAL A 333 -14.52 -2.99 7.16
C VAL A 333 -14.62 -3.01 8.69
N GLY A 334 -14.42 -1.87 9.37
CA GLY A 334 -14.54 -1.76 10.84
C GLY A 334 -13.29 -2.12 11.63
N LEU A 335 -12.12 -2.19 10.98
CA LEU A 335 -10.82 -2.43 11.64
C LEU A 335 -10.06 -1.12 11.90
N PRO A 336 -9.20 -1.09 12.94
CA PRO A 336 -8.31 0.05 13.18
C PRO A 336 -7.24 0.16 12.07
N THR A 337 -6.76 1.38 11.81
CA THR A 337 -5.60 1.62 10.94
C THR A 337 -4.35 0.89 11.45
N THR A 338 -3.34 0.73 10.60
CA THR A 338 -2.13 -0.02 10.96
C THR A 338 -1.16 0.84 11.77
N GLY A 339 -0.39 0.21 12.66
CA GLY A 339 0.51 0.90 13.60
C GLY A 339 -0.22 1.55 14.78
N GLY A 340 0.53 1.87 15.83
CA GLY A 340 0.00 2.40 17.10
C GLY A 340 0.93 2.04 18.25
N VAL A 341 0.85 2.79 19.35
CA VAL A 341 1.70 2.54 20.53
C VAL A 341 1.31 1.18 21.12
N SER A 342 2.24 0.23 21.12
CA SER A 342 2.10 -1.01 21.89
C SER A 342 2.17 -0.62 23.36
N LYS A 343 1.07 -0.81 24.11
CA LYS A 343 1.07 -0.54 25.55
C LYS A 343 2.12 -1.41 26.23
N ALA A 344 2.89 -0.82 27.14
CA ALA A 344 3.86 -1.56 27.94
C ALA A 344 3.14 -2.62 28.79
N PRO A 345 3.78 -3.75 29.14
CA PRO A 345 3.17 -4.79 29.96
C PRO A 345 2.57 -4.29 31.29
N GLU A 346 3.15 -3.23 31.90
CA GLU A 346 2.65 -2.63 33.14
C GLU A 346 1.26 -1.98 33.01
N GLU A 347 0.86 -1.53 31.81
CA GLU A 347 -0.49 -0.97 31.57
C GLU A 347 -1.56 -2.03 31.32
N LEU A 348 -1.19 -3.30 31.08
CA LEU A 348 -2.14 -4.41 30.97
C LEU A 348 -2.58 -4.97 32.33
N THR A 349 -1.86 -4.62 33.40
CA THR A 349 -2.12 -5.10 34.77
C THR A 349 -2.92 -4.15 35.65
N THR A 350 -3.22 -2.93 35.18
CA THR A 350 -4.10 -2.01 35.93
C THR A 350 -5.57 -2.44 35.78
N PRO A 351 -6.26 -2.81 36.88
CA PRO A 351 -7.68 -3.13 36.82
C PRO A 351 -8.46 -1.90 36.34
N LEU A 352 -9.43 -2.12 35.45
CA LEU A 352 -10.46 -1.11 35.15
C LEU A 352 -11.02 -0.58 36.48
N PRO A 353 -11.09 0.76 36.69
CA PRO A 353 -11.75 1.29 37.87
C PRO A 353 -13.19 0.79 37.86
N LEU A 354 -13.56 0.08 38.94
CA LEU A 354 -14.93 -0.38 39.15
C LEU A 354 -15.87 0.83 39.02
N PRO A 355 -17.01 0.70 38.32
CA PRO A 355 -18.00 1.76 38.28
C PRO A 355 -18.39 2.06 39.73
N THR A 356 -18.17 3.31 40.14
CA THR A 356 -18.67 3.83 41.41
C THR A 356 -20.18 3.64 41.44
N ALA A 357 -20.63 2.95 42.50
CA ALA A 357 -22.02 2.56 42.74
C ALA A 357 -23.01 3.73 42.74
#